data_AF-A0A5M5DX23-F1
#
_entry.id   AF-A0A5M5DX23-F1
#
_cell.length_a   1.000
_cell.length_b   1.000
_cell.length_c   1.000
_cell.angle_alpha   90.00
_cell.angle_beta   90.00
_cell.angle_gamma   90.00
#
_symmetry.space_group_name_H-M   'P 1'
#
loop_
_entity.id
_entity.type
_entity.pdbx_description
1 polymer ?
#
loop_
_entity_poly.entity_id
_entity_poly.type
_entity_poly.pdbx_seq_one_letter_code
_entity_poly.pdbx_strand_id
1 'polypeptide(L)'
;MRALSSRNTQSNIVLRNEIDKIRLLFRKDRESYLCFYRILGFYPRNIQLYEQALLHKSTSVRSDKGRPLNNERLEFLGDAILDAIVGDIVYKRFEGKREGFLTNTRSKIVQRETLNKLAVEIGLDKLIKYSTRSSSHNSYMYGNAFEAFIGAIYLDQGYERCKQFMEQRIINRYIDLDKISRKEVNFKSKLIEWSQKNKMEVSFELIEQFLDHDSNPVFQTEVRIEGLPAGTGTGYSKKESQQNAAQMAIKKVKEPTFMSTIEEIKIQHSATATEMETEMEIEFATDSETELATGLENEPETELNANPEIEPENVSEKNILVDEISTVQATEAPATSQSKSPCDDPESPNRDLQ
;
A
#
# COMPACT_ATOMS: atom_id res chain seq x y z
N MET A 1 5.21 -36.03 -6.40
CA MET A 1 6.32 -35.18 -6.91
C MET A 1 6.73 -34.05 -5.96
N ARG A 2 5.86 -33.08 -5.60
CA ARG A 2 6.22 -31.85 -4.80
C ARG A 2 7.22 -32.07 -3.65
N ALA A 3 7.01 -33.08 -2.79
CA ALA A 3 7.88 -33.37 -1.64
C ALA A 3 9.35 -33.70 -1.99
N LEU A 4 9.63 -34.27 -3.17
CA LEU A 4 11.00 -34.57 -3.60
C LEU A 4 11.75 -33.30 -4.01
N SER A 5 11.09 -32.38 -4.73
CA SER A 5 11.68 -31.09 -5.11
C SER A 5 12.03 -30.24 -3.89
N SER A 6 11.12 -30.15 -2.91
CA SER A 6 11.34 -29.41 -1.66
C SER A 6 12.48 -29.98 -0.80
N ARG A 7 12.63 -31.32 -0.74
CA ARG A 7 13.79 -31.93 -0.07
C ARG A 7 15.11 -31.64 -0.79
N ASN A 8 15.09 -31.62 -2.13
CA ASN A 8 16.30 -31.43 -2.93
C ASN A 8 16.79 -29.96 -2.96
N THR A 9 15.89 -28.98 -2.80
CA THR A 9 16.29 -27.59 -2.56
C THR A 9 16.84 -27.41 -1.14
N GLN A 10 16.18 -27.95 -0.12
CA GLN A 10 16.67 -27.90 1.26
C GLN A 10 18.07 -28.53 1.44
N SER A 11 18.33 -29.70 0.86
CA SER A 11 19.65 -30.35 0.93
C SER A 11 20.75 -29.50 0.27
N ASN A 12 20.50 -28.96 -0.92
CA ASN A 12 21.41 -28.05 -1.60
C ASN A 12 21.68 -26.77 -0.80
N ILE A 13 20.67 -26.23 -0.10
CA ILE A 13 20.80 -25.05 0.75
C ILE A 13 21.67 -25.33 1.97
N VAL A 14 21.49 -26.47 2.65
CA VAL A 14 22.32 -26.86 3.80
C VAL A 14 23.78 -27.03 3.37
N LEU A 15 24.04 -27.74 2.27
CA LEU A 15 25.39 -27.91 1.74
C LEU A 15 26.05 -26.58 1.35
N ARG A 16 25.30 -25.64 0.75
CA ARG A 16 25.79 -24.29 0.44
C ARG A 16 26.10 -23.49 1.72
N ASN A 17 25.25 -23.56 2.74
CA ASN A 17 25.49 -22.93 4.04
C ASN A 17 26.79 -23.44 4.70
N GLU A 18 27.10 -24.75 4.62
CA GLU A 18 28.36 -25.29 5.16
C GLU A 18 29.59 -24.85 4.35
N ILE A 19 29.51 -24.76 3.01
CA ILE A 19 30.59 -24.23 2.17
C ILE A 19 30.86 -22.75 2.48
N ASP A 20 29.80 -21.93 2.59
CA ASP A 20 29.93 -20.50 2.87
C ASP A 20 30.35 -20.24 4.34
N LYS A 21 30.01 -21.11 5.31
CA LYS A 21 30.62 -21.13 6.66
C LYS A 21 32.15 -21.30 6.61
N ILE A 22 32.64 -22.32 5.89
CA ILE A 22 34.07 -22.64 5.81
C ILE A 22 34.85 -21.47 5.21
N ARG A 23 34.29 -20.80 4.20
CA ARG A 23 34.86 -19.59 3.58
C ARG A 23 34.97 -18.39 4.53
N LEU A 24 34.13 -18.32 5.57
CA LEU A 24 34.07 -17.19 6.51
C LEU A 24 34.92 -17.38 7.78
N LEU A 25 35.43 -18.58 8.04
CA LEU A 25 36.40 -18.82 9.13
C LEU A 25 37.72 -18.04 8.96
N PHE A 26 38.03 -17.60 7.73
CA PHE A 26 39.29 -16.93 7.37
C PHE A 26 39.16 -15.43 7.09
N ARG A 27 38.02 -14.79 7.42
CA ARG A 27 37.82 -13.35 7.20
C ARG A 27 37.93 -12.49 8.47
N LYS A 28 38.33 -11.23 8.27
CA LYS A 28 38.54 -10.21 9.31
C LYS A 28 37.26 -9.51 9.77
N ASP A 29 36.17 -9.63 9.01
CA ASP A 29 34.85 -9.00 9.19
C ASP A 29 33.80 -9.96 9.80
N ARG A 30 34.26 -11.02 10.47
CA ARG A 30 33.47 -12.17 10.96
C ARG A 30 32.27 -11.78 11.83
N GLU A 31 32.38 -10.73 12.64
CA GLU A 31 31.31 -10.25 13.52
C GLU A 31 30.08 -9.76 12.73
N SER A 32 30.29 -8.95 11.69
CA SER A 32 29.22 -8.47 10.82
C SER A 32 28.51 -9.62 10.09
N TYR A 33 29.26 -10.63 9.62
CA TYR A 33 28.68 -11.84 9.04
C TYR A 33 27.86 -12.66 10.04
N LEU A 34 28.28 -12.75 11.31
CA LEU A 34 27.52 -13.42 12.37
C LEU A 34 26.26 -12.64 12.75
N CYS A 35 26.32 -11.31 12.77
CA CYS A 35 25.16 -10.43 12.99
C CYS A 35 24.09 -10.67 11.91
N PHE A 36 24.45 -10.58 10.63
CA PHE A 36 23.52 -10.88 9.53
C PHE A 36 23.04 -12.33 9.55
N TYR A 37 23.88 -13.30 9.91
CA TYR A 37 23.46 -14.70 10.04
C TYR A 37 22.39 -14.91 11.12
N ARG A 38 22.49 -14.23 12.29
CA ARG A 38 21.46 -14.27 13.36
C ARG A 38 20.08 -13.84 12.81
N ILE A 39 20.03 -12.86 11.90
CA ILE A 39 18.81 -12.37 11.24
C ILE A 39 18.35 -13.29 10.09
N LEU A 40 19.24 -13.57 9.13
CA LEU A 40 18.94 -14.24 7.87
C LEU A 40 18.73 -15.76 8.00
N GLY A 41 19.43 -16.44 8.91
CA GLY A 41 19.55 -17.90 8.92
C GLY A 41 20.43 -18.47 7.80
N PHE A 42 21.19 -17.62 7.11
CA PHE A 42 22.24 -17.96 6.15
C PHE A 42 23.28 -16.85 6.09
N TYR A 43 24.43 -17.13 5.52
CA TYR A 43 25.51 -16.16 5.39
C TYR A 43 25.38 -15.36 4.08
N PRO A 44 25.53 -14.02 4.11
CA PRO A 44 25.79 -13.22 2.92
C PRO A 44 26.96 -13.78 2.10
N ARG A 45 26.97 -13.58 0.78
CA ARG A 45 28.20 -13.71 -0.03
C ARG A 45 28.86 -12.36 -0.22
N ASN A 46 28.07 -11.35 -0.57
CA ASN A 46 28.46 -9.95 -0.63
C ASN A 46 27.79 -9.14 0.49
N ILE A 47 28.49 -9.01 1.62
CA ILE A 47 28.02 -8.25 2.78
C ILE A 47 27.74 -6.77 2.48
N GLN A 48 28.41 -6.18 1.48
CA GLN A 48 28.27 -4.77 1.13
C GLN A 48 26.84 -4.40 0.71
N LEU A 49 26.09 -5.34 0.13
CA LEU A 49 24.67 -5.14 -0.21
C LEU A 49 23.81 -4.96 1.06
N TYR A 50 24.10 -5.76 2.08
CA TYR A 50 23.40 -5.75 3.37
C TYR A 50 23.79 -4.54 4.22
N GLU A 51 25.07 -4.14 4.18
CA GLU A 51 25.52 -2.88 4.78
C GLU A 51 24.90 -1.68 4.08
N GLN A 52 24.81 -1.66 2.75
CA GLN A 52 24.17 -0.59 1.98
C GLN A 52 22.67 -0.48 2.29
N ALA A 53 21.94 -1.60 2.46
CA ALA A 53 20.52 -1.59 2.80
C ALA A 53 20.22 -0.85 4.13
N LEU A 54 21.21 -0.82 5.04
CA LEU A 54 21.14 -0.16 6.34
C LEU A 54 21.60 1.32 6.30
N LEU A 55 22.06 1.84 5.16
CA LEU A 55 22.47 3.25 5.02
C LEU A 55 21.27 4.12 4.64
N HIS A 56 20.59 4.69 5.63
CA HIS A 56 19.54 5.68 5.37
C HIS A 56 20.11 6.92 4.67
N LYS A 57 19.33 7.52 3.76
CA LYS A 57 19.74 8.66 2.93
C LYS A 57 20.22 9.93 3.65
N SER A 58 19.95 10.09 4.96
CA SER A 58 20.53 11.19 5.74
C SER A 58 22.02 10.98 6.11
N THR A 59 22.58 9.81 5.78
CA THR A 59 24.00 9.48 5.95
C THR A 59 24.87 10.04 4.83
N SER A 60 25.98 10.68 5.17
CA SER A 60 26.90 11.37 4.25
C SER A 60 27.92 10.44 3.53
N VAL A 61 27.76 9.13 3.63
CA VAL A 61 28.68 8.14 3.05
C VAL A 61 28.63 8.19 1.52
N ARG A 62 29.80 8.11 0.90
CA ARG A 62 30.00 8.10 -0.55
C ARG A 62 30.85 6.91 -0.95
N SER A 63 30.62 6.42 -2.18
CA SER A 63 31.49 5.46 -2.87
C SER A 63 32.83 6.09 -3.25
N ASP A 64 33.83 5.26 -3.58
CA ASP A 64 35.14 5.67 -4.11
C ASP A 64 35.05 6.59 -5.35
N LYS A 65 33.92 6.56 -6.06
CA LYS A 65 33.61 7.39 -7.22
C LYS A 65 32.82 8.66 -6.86
N GLY A 66 32.86 9.09 -5.60
CA GLY A 66 32.23 10.31 -5.06
C GLY A 66 30.70 10.31 -5.00
N ARG A 67 30.02 9.28 -5.53
CA ARG A 67 28.56 9.19 -5.55
C ARG A 67 28.01 8.85 -4.15
N PRO A 68 26.88 9.44 -3.70
CA PRO A 68 26.20 9.04 -2.48
C PRO A 68 25.93 7.54 -2.44
N LEU A 69 26.04 6.93 -1.25
CA LEU A 69 25.85 5.50 -1.04
C LEU A 69 24.79 5.32 0.05
N ASN A 70 23.56 5.06 -0.38
CA ASN A 70 22.38 4.90 0.46
C ASN A 70 21.51 3.72 0.03
N ASN A 71 20.42 3.48 0.76
CA ASN A 71 19.53 2.34 0.57
C ASN A 71 18.40 2.55 -0.46
N GLU A 72 18.13 3.77 -0.93
CA GLU A 72 16.95 4.09 -1.78
C GLU A 72 16.84 3.25 -3.08
N ARG A 73 17.97 2.88 -3.68
CA ARG A 73 17.98 1.99 -4.88
C ARG A 73 17.74 0.52 -4.56
N LEU A 74 18.01 0.09 -3.33
CA LEU A 74 17.70 -1.26 -2.85
C LEU A 74 16.25 -1.31 -2.34
N GLU A 75 15.75 -0.24 -1.73
CA GLU A 75 14.35 -0.03 -1.34
C GLU A 75 13.42 -0.24 -2.55
N PHE A 76 13.62 0.53 -3.62
CA PHE A 76 12.84 0.43 -4.87
C PHE A 76 12.80 -0.99 -5.47
N LEU A 77 13.93 -1.70 -5.47
CA LEU A 77 14.00 -3.08 -5.97
C LEU A 77 13.37 -4.06 -4.98
N GLY A 78 13.54 -3.80 -3.69
CA GLY A 78 13.09 -4.62 -2.59
C GLY A 78 11.59 -4.64 -2.43
N ASP A 79 10.92 -3.50 -2.58
CA ASP A 79 9.45 -3.36 -2.62
C ASP A 79 8.83 -4.27 -3.69
N ALA A 80 9.23 -4.10 -4.96
CA ALA A 80 8.71 -4.90 -6.07
C ALA A 80 8.94 -6.42 -5.89
N ILE A 81 10.07 -6.82 -5.29
CA ILE A 81 10.37 -8.23 -4.98
C ILE A 81 9.56 -8.72 -3.78
N LEU A 82 9.40 -7.90 -2.73
CA LEU A 82 8.61 -8.19 -1.55
C LEU A 82 7.13 -8.38 -1.89
N ASP A 83 6.55 -7.48 -2.70
CA ASP A 83 5.15 -7.55 -3.12
C ASP A 83 4.88 -8.79 -3.99
N ALA A 84 5.83 -9.16 -4.87
CA ALA A 84 5.78 -10.41 -5.63
C ALA A 84 5.90 -11.68 -4.76
N ILE A 85 6.71 -11.64 -3.70
CA ILE A 85 6.88 -12.77 -2.76
C ILE A 85 5.63 -12.93 -1.88
N VAL A 86 5.14 -11.84 -1.28
CA VAL A 86 3.94 -11.86 -0.44
C VAL A 86 2.71 -12.22 -1.27
N GLY A 87 2.62 -11.75 -2.52
CA GLY A 87 1.59 -12.18 -3.47
C GLY A 87 1.55 -13.70 -3.67
N ASP A 88 2.70 -14.34 -3.94
CA ASP A 88 2.78 -15.80 -4.10
C ASP A 88 2.39 -16.57 -2.82
N ILE A 89 2.84 -16.09 -1.66
CA ILE A 89 2.55 -16.70 -0.36
C ILE A 89 1.06 -16.56 0.01
N VAL A 90 0.47 -15.38 -0.20
CA VAL A 90 -0.96 -15.13 0.07
C VAL A 90 -1.84 -15.93 -0.90
N TYR A 91 -1.51 -15.98 -2.19
CA TYR A 91 -2.21 -16.80 -3.18
C TYR A 91 -2.21 -18.29 -2.80
N LYS A 92 -1.06 -18.84 -2.38
CA LYS A 92 -0.91 -20.26 -1.96
C LYS A 92 -1.48 -20.57 -0.58
N ARG A 93 -1.57 -19.59 0.34
CA ARG A 93 -2.17 -19.79 1.68
C ARG A 93 -3.69 -19.78 1.63
N PHE A 94 -4.28 -19.01 0.73
CA PHE A 94 -5.72 -18.73 0.72
C PHE A 94 -6.40 -19.19 -0.59
N GLU A 95 -6.19 -20.47 -0.92
CA GLU A 95 -6.85 -21.11 -2.06
C GLU A 95 -8.38 -20.90 -2.04
N GLY A 96 -8.97 -20.60 -3.21
CA GLY A 96 -10.41 -20.34 -3.35
C GLY A 96 -10.90 -18.96 -2.88
N LYS A 97 -10.02 -18.03 -2.46
CA LYS A 97 -10.41 -16.63 -2.21
C LYS A 97 -10.35 -15.77 -3.48
N ARG A 98 -11.19 -14.73 -3.53
CA ARG A 98 -11.24 -13.77 -4.65
C ARG A 98 -10.04 -12.81 -4.62
N GLU A 99 -9.66 -12.30 -5.79
CA GLU A 99 -8.56 -11.35 -5.99
C GLU A 99 -8.52 -10.24 -4.92
N GLY A 100 -9.58 -9.44 -4.75
CA GLY A 100 -9.56 -8.31 -3.82
C GLY A 100 -9.31 -8.67 -2.33
N PHE A 101 -9.60 -9.91 -1.92
CA PHE A 101 -9.21 -10.41 -0.59
C PHE A 101 -7.70 -10.71 -0.53
N LEU A 102 -7.13 -11.29 -1.59
CA LEU A 102 -5.70 -11.57 -1.70
C LEU A 102 -4.91 -10.25 -1.78
N THR A 103 -5.35 -9.30 -2.60
CA THR A 103 -4.74 -7.96 -2.71
C THR A 103 -4.82 -7.19 -1.39
N ASN A 104 -5.98 -7.11 -0.72
CA ASN A 104 -6.06 -6.48 0.60
C ASN A 104 -5.20 -7.18 1.66
N THR A 105 -5.09 -8.51 1.63
CA THR A 105 -4.23 -9.28 2.56
C THR A 105 -2.74 -9.03 2.27
N ARG A 106 -2.34 -8.95 0.99
CA ARG A 106 -0.98 -8.56 0.57
C ARG A 106 -0.63 -7.16 1.06
N SER A 107 -1.47 -6.17 0.76
CA SER A 107 -1.27 -4.79 1.20
C SER A 107 -1.08 -4.66 2.71
N LYS A 108 -1.86 -5.37 3.54
CA LYS A 108 -1.71 -5.34 5.01
C LYS A 108 -0.39 -5.94 5.52
N ILE A 109 0.25 -6.81 4.75
CA ILE A 109 1.55 -7.41 5.08
C ILE A 109 2.68 -6.47 4.67
N VAL A 110 2.59 -5.84 3.49
CA VAL A 110 3.61 -4.90 2.97
C VAL A 110 3.41 -3.44 3.40
N GLN A 111 2.31 -3.09 4.08
CA GLN A 111 2.10 -1.73 4.59
C GLN A 111 3.22 -1.32 5.56
N ARG A 112 3.57 -0.04 5.54
CA ARG A 112 4.67 0.55 6.31
C ARG A 112 4.55 0.31 7.81
N GLU A 113 3.34 0.31 8.38
CA GLU A 113 3.07 0.04 9.81
C GLU A 113 3.34 -1.41 10.22
N THR A 114 3.34 -2.34 9.25
CA THR A 114 3.72 -3.74 9.43
C THR A 114 5.23 -3.88 9.24
N LEU A 115 5.79 -3.37 8.14
CA LEU A 115 7.22 -3.49 7.85
C LEU A 115 8.11 -2.80 8.89
N ASN A 116 7.71 -1.63 9.40
CA ASN A 116 8.38 -0.96 10.52
C ASN A 116 8.49 -1.87 11.76
N LYS A 117 7.44 -2.64 12.07
CA LYS A 117 7.42 -3.54 13.25
C LYS A 117 8.30 -4.75 13.02
N LEU A 118 8.19 -5.37 11.85
CA LEU A 118 9.04 -6.50 11.46
C LEU A 118 10.52 -6.13 11.50
N ALA A 119 10.89 -4.93 11.06
CA ALA A 119 12.26 -4.41 11.15
C ALA A 119 12.79 -4.35 12.59
N VAL A 120 11.99 -3.82 13.53
CA VAL A 120 12.35 -3.80 14.97
C VAL A 120 12.37 -5.22 15.57
N GLU A 121 11.41 -6.06 15.23
CA GLU A 121 11.26 -7.43 15.73
C GLU A 121 12.36 -8.39 15.25
N ILE A 122 13.06 -8.07 14.14
CA ILE A 122 14.28 -8.76 13.70
C ILE A 122 15.58 -8.03 14.07
N GLY A 123 15.51 -6.90 14.79
CA GLY A 123 16.67 -6.12 15.24
C GLY A 123 17.37 -5.29 14.16
N LEU A 124 16.69 -4.99 13.06
CA LEU A 124 17.20 -4.19 11.95
C LEU A 124 17.35 -2.71 12.34
N ASP A 125 16.47 -2.23 13.21
CA ASP A 125 16.48 -0.89 13.83
C ASP A 125 17.84 -0.51 14.42
N LYS A 126 18.48 -1.46 15.12
CA LYS A 126 19.78 -1.30 15.80
C LYS A 126 20.98 -1.23 14.84
N LEU A 127 20.78 -1.58 13.57
CA LEU A 127 21.85 -1.69 12.57
C LEU A 127 21.81 -0.56 11.53
N ILE A 128 20.70 0.18 11.43
CA ILE A 128 20.52 1.28 10.49
C ILE A 128 21.41 2.47 10.87
N LYS A 129 22.15 2.98 9.90
CA LYS A 129 23.03 4.14 10.05
C LYS A 129 22.35 5.36 9.43
N TYR A 130 22.15 6.39 10.24
CA TYR A 130 21.45 7.64 9.90
C TYR A 130 22.09 8.83 10.62
N SER A 131 21.87 10.05 10.12
CA SER A 131 22.35 11.27 10.79
C SER A 131 21.40 11.71 11.91
N THR A 132 21.97 12.03 13.08
CA THR A 132 21.22 12.47 14.28
C THR A 132 20.45 13.78 14.09
N ARG A 133 20.74 14.55 13.03
CA ARG A 133 20.02 15.79 12.67
C ARG A 133 18.62 15.55 12.07
N SER A 134 18.14 14.31 11.98
CA SER A 134 16.87 13.92 11.34
C SER A 134 15.93 13.11 12.25
N SER A 135 15.62 13.62 13.44
CA SER A 135 14.77 12.95 14.44
C SER A 135 13.30 12.75 14.04
N SER A 136 12.79 13.49 13.05
CA SER A 136 11.40 13.47 12.60
C SER A 136 11.10 12.46 11.47
N HIS A 137 12.00 11.52 11.18
CA HIS A 137 11.87 10.59 10.04
C HIS A 137 11.76 9.10 10.43
N ASN A 138 11.68 8.81 11.73
CA ASN A 138 11.63 7.44 12.26
C ASN A 138 10.38 6.63 11.82
N SER A 139 9.30 7.27 11.40
CA SER A 139 8.03 6.61 11.04
C SER A 139 8.04 5.87 9.69
N TYR A 140 9.09 6.04 8.87
CA TYR A 140 9.25 5.32 7.60
C TYR A 140 10.62 4.67 7.43
N MET A 141 11.67 5.18 8.10
CA MET A 141 13.04 4.68 7.97
C MET A 141 13.19 3.15 8.15
N TYR A 142 12.43 2.54 9.06
CA TYR A 142 12.55 1.10 9.36
C TYR A 142 11.93 0.21 8.27
N GLY A 143 10.76 0.54 7.75
CA GLY A 143 10.13 -0.15 6.62
C GLY A 143 10.96 -0.04 5.35
N ASN A 144 11.42 1.18 5.02
CA ASN A 144 12.33 1.45 3.91
C ASN A 144 13.63 0.63 3.99
N ALA A 145 14.21 0.48 5.19
CA ALA A 145 15.37 -0.36 5.41
C ALA A 145 15.06 -1.87 5.31
N PHE A 146 13.85 -2.31 5.70
CA PHE A 146 13.40 -3.69 5.51
C PHE A 146 13.23 -4.03 4.03
N GLU A 147 12.57 -3.16 3.26
CA GLU A 147 12.44 -3.25 1.80
C GLU A 147 13.85 -3.35 1.17
N ALA A 148 14.76 -2.44 1.50
CA ALA A 148 16.14 -2.46 1.03
C ALA A 148 16.90 -3.75 1.41
N PHE A 149 16.60 -4.35 2.57
CA PHE A 149 17.17 -5.62 3.01
C PHE A 149 16.66 -6.81 2.17
N ILE A 150 15.39 -6.80 1.74
CA ILE A 150 14.87 -7.76 0.74
C ILE A 150 15.57 -7.56 -0.61
N GLY A 151 15.80 -6.32 -1.03
CA GLY A 151 16.56 -5.98 -2.24
C GLY A 151 18.02 -6.49 -2.18
N ALA A 152 18.67 -6.40 -1.02
CA ALA A 152 20.01 -6.95 -0.79
C ALA A 152 20.04 -8.49 -0.89
N ILE A 153 19.10 -9.19 -0.25
CA ILE A 153 18.99 -10.66 -0.36
C ILE A 153 18.75 -11.08 -1.81
N TYR A 154 17.95 -10.31 -2.56
CA TYR A 154 17.61 -10.63 -3.94
C TYR A 154 18.84 -10.57 -4.85
N LEU A 155 19.67 -9.53 -4.70
CA LEU A 155 20.90 -9.39 -5.47
C LEU A 155 22.00 -10.39 -5.04
N ASP A 156 22.04 -10.84 -3.78
CA ASP A 156 23.06 -11.77 -3.27
C ASP A 156 22.73 -13.27 -3.51
N GLN A 157 21.45 -13.62 -3.45
CA GLN A 157 20.98 -15.02 -3.40
C GLN A 157 19.80 -15.36 -4.32
N GLY A 158 19.13 -14.36 -4.91
CA GLY A 158 17.99 -14.54 -5.80
C GLY A 158 16.64 -14.79 -5.13
N TYR A 159 15.57 -14.69 -5.92
CA TYR A 159 14.16 -14.71 -5.49
C TYR A 159 13.81 -15.85 -4.52
N GLU A 160 14.20 -17.10 -4.84
CA GLU A 160 13.90 -18.28 -4.00
C GLU A 160 14.44 -18.14 -2.57
N ARG A 161 15.56 -17.45 -2.36
CA ARG A 161 16.14 -17.26 -1.02
C ARG A 161 15.47 -16.10 -0.28
N CYS A 162 15.10 -15.01 -0.96
CA CYS A 162 14.22 -13.98 -0.39
C CYS A 162 12.90 -14.59 0.06
N LYS A 163 12.28 -15.42 -0.79
CA LYS A 163 11.02 -16.07 -0.51
C LYS A 163 11.12 -16.97 0.73
N GLN A 164 12.14 -17.83 0.80
CA GLN A 164 12.33 -18.70 1.97
C GLN A 164 12.63 -17.90 3.25
N PHE A 165 13.33 -16.77 3.15
CA PHE A 165 13.47 -15.82 4.26
C PHE A 165 12.11 -15.26 4.68
N MET A 166 11.30 -14.77 3.75
CA MET A 166 9.95 -14.25 4.04
C MET A 166 9.01 -15.30 4.62
N GLU A 167 8.96 -16.52 4.07
CA GLU A 167 8.14 -17.61 4.62
C GLU A 167 8.62 -18.02 6.02
N GLN A 168 9.91 -18.36 6.16
CA GLN A 168 10.41 -19.08 7.34
C GLN A 168 10.95 -18.16 8.43
N ARG A 169 11.59 -17.04 8.09
CA ARG A 169 12.15 -16.09 9.07
C ARG A 169 11.10 -15.08 9.51
N ILE A 170 10.33 -14.52 8.56
CA ILE A 170 9.37 -13.44 8.81
C ILE A 170 7.96 -13.96 9.13
N ILE A 171 7.23 -14.45 8.11
CA ILE A 171 5.79 -14.72 8.20
C ILE A 171 5.48 -15.75 9.27
N ASN A 172 6.14 -16.92 9.26
CA ASN A 172 5.88 -18.00 10.22
C ASN A 172 6.29 -17.70 11.67
N ARG A 173 6.86 -16.53 11.98
CA ARG A 173 7.21 -16.10 13.36
C ARG A 173 6.39 -14.90 13.82
N TYR A 174 6.28 -13.90 12.96
CA TYR A 174 5.82 -12.56 13.33
C TYR A 174 4.43 -12.23 12.75
N ILE A 175 3.93 -13.02 11.78
CA ILE A 175 2.69 -12.71 11.06
C ILE A 175 1.63 -13.82 11.20
N ASP A 176 0.65 -13.56 12.05
CA ASP A 176 -0.63 -14.28 12.04
C ASP A 176 -1.46 -13.84 10.80
N LEU A 177 -1.31 -14.56 9.70
CA LEU A 177 -2.04 -14.35 8.44
C LEU A 177 -3.56 -14.48 8.60
N ASP A 178 -4.00 -15.37 9.49
CA ASP A 178 -5.42 -15.62 9.76
C ASP A 178 -6.07 -14.48 10.55
N LYS A 179 -5.30 -13.79 11.39
CA LYS A 179 -5.69 -12.53 12.05
C LYS A 179 -5.61 -11.33 11.12
N ILE A 180 -4.54 -11.18 10.32
CA ILE A 180 -4.40 -10.06 9.36
C ILE A 180 -5.54 -10.06 8.32
N SER A 181 -5.83 -11.21 7.72
CA SER A 181 -6.89 -11.34 6.72
C SER A 181 -8.29 -11.02 7.28
N ARG A 182 -8.52 -11.26 8.58
CA ARG A 182 -9.76 -10.89 9.28
C ARG A 182 -9.81 -9.44 9.77
N LYS A 183 -8.65 -8.77 9.95
CA LYS A 183 -8.53 -7.50 10.71
C LYS A 183 -9.23 -6.28 10.09
N GLU A 184 -9.73 -6.39 8.86
CA GLU A 184 -10.45 -5.29 8.21
C GLU A 184 -11.48 -5.89 7.27
N VAL A 185 -12.75 -5.60 7.54
CA VAL A 185 -13.84 -5.81 6.60
C VAL A 185 -14.07 -4.45 5.94
N ASN A 186 -14.01 -4.38 4.61
CA ASN A 186 -14.35 -3.15 3.91
C ASN A 186 -15.88 -2.95 3.92
N PHE A 187 -16.37 -2.33 4.99
CA PHE A 187 -17.80 -2.10 5.23
C PHE A 187 -18.41 -1.18 4.17
N LYS A 188 -17.71 -0.11 3.75
CA LYS A 188 -18.17 0.78 2.67
C LYS A 188 -18.40 0.00 1.37
N SER A 189 -17.41 -0.76 0.90
CA SER A 189 -17.58 -1.56 -0.33
C SER A 189 -18.66 -2.62 -0.18
N LYS A 190 -18.74 -3.32 0.97
CA LYS A 190 -19.81 -4.30 1.20
C LYS A 190 -21.21 -3.71 1.23
N LEU A 191 -21.36 -2.46 1.69
CA LEU A 191 -22.66 -1.79 1.68
C LEU A 191 -23.05 -1.39 0.25
N ILE A 192 -22.08 -0.93 -0.56
CA ILE A 192 -22.29 -0.63 -1.98
C ILE A 192 -22.61 -1.91 -2.78
N GLU A 193 -21.90 -3.02 -2.52
CA GLU A 193 -22.22 -4.35 -3.08
C GLU A 193 -23.65 -4.80 -2.71
N TRP A 194 -24.07 -4.58 -1.46
CA TRP A 194 -25.42 -4.88 -0.99
C TRP A 194 -26.47 -3.95 -1.63
N SER A 195 -26.19 -2.66 -1.73
CA SER A 195 -27.03 -1.63 -2.36
C SER A 195 -27.33 -1.99 -3.81
N GLN A 196 -26.28 -2.23 -4.61
CA GLN A 196 -26.39 -2.62 -6.01
C GLN A 196 -27.15 -3.95 -6.18
N LYS A 197 -26.89 -4.93 -5.32
CA LYS A 197 -27.61 -6.23 -5.36
C LYS A 197 -29.11 -6.09 -5.10
N ASN A 198 -29.52 -5.27 -4.14
CA ASN A 198 -30.93 -5.10 -3.78
C ASN A 198 -31.62 -3.97 -4.57
N LYS A 199 -30.89 -3.26 -5.44
CA LYS A 199 -31.32 -2.02 -6.11
C LYS A 199 -31.84 -0.98 -5.09
N MET A 200 -31.03 -0.68 -4.07
CA MET A 200 -31.33 0.34 -3.05
C MET A 200 -30.36 1.52 -3.19
N GLU A 201 -30.85 2.76 -3.19
CA GLU A 201 -29.98 3.95 -3.14
C GLU A 201 -29.27 4.06 -1.78
N VAL A 202 -27.99 4.46 -1.79
CA VAL A 202 -27.18 4.66 -0.57
C VAL A 202 -26.29 5.90 -0.69
N SER A 203 -26.53 6.89 0.18
CA SER A 203 -25.71 8.11 0.28
C SER A 203 -24.64 8.01 1.39
N PHE A 204 -23.64 8.89 1.33
CA PHE A 204 -22.62 9.07 2.37
C PHE A 204 -22.44 10.57 2.64
N GLU A 205 -23.15 11.09 3.63
CA GLU A 205 -23.26 12.52 3.94
C GLU A 205 -22.30 12.91 5.07
N LEU A 206 -21.48 13.94 4.87
CA LEU A 206 -20.62 14.48 5.92
C LEU A 206 -21.46 15.44 6.78
N ILE A 207 -21.90 14.98 7.95
CA ILE A 207 -22.71 15.77 8.88
C ILE A 207 -21.88 16.91 9.49
N GLU A 208 -20.65 16.57 9.91
CA GLU A 208 -19.84 17.45 10.75
C GLU A 208 -18.34 17.22 10.52
N GLN A 209 -17.55 18.26 10.76
CA GLN A 209 -16.10 18.20 10.83
C GLN A 209 -15.62 19.16 11.92
N PHE A 210 -14.90 18.64 12.91
CA PHE A 210 -14.43 19.39 14.09
C PHE A 210 -12.99 19.00 14.47
N LEU A 211 -12.47 19.60 15.55
CA LEU A 211 -11.18 19.23 16.15
C LEU A 211 -11.41 18.53 17.49
N ASP A 212 -10.64 17.49 17.79
CA ASP A 212 -10.62 16.88 19.12
C ASP A 212 -9.81 17.71 20.14
N HIS A 213 -9.70 17.21 21.37
CA HIS A 213 -8.94 17.86 22.45
C HIS A 213 -7.43 17.99 22.17
N ASP A 214 -6.87 17.12 21.31
CA ASP A 214 -5.47 17.13 20.89
C ASP A 214 -5.26 17.90 19.56
N SER A 215 -6.31 18.60 19.08
CA SER A 215 -6.35 19.34 17.80
C SER A 215 -6.24 18.50 16.53
N ASN A 216 -6.57 17.20 16.58
CA ASN A 216 -6.70 16.36 15.38
C ASN A 216 -8.04 16.61 14.66
N PRO A 217 -8.09 16.56 13.32
CA PRO A 217 -9.33 16.69 12.57
C PRO A 217 -10.19 15.43 12.69
N VAL A 218 -11.42 15.59 13.18
CA VAL A 218 -12.44 14.54 13.25
C VAL A 218 -13.53 14.81 12.21
N PHE A 219 -13.95 13.77 11.52
CA PHE A 219 -15.01 13.80 10.51
C PHE A 219 -16.16 12.90 10.97
N GLN A 220 -17.40 13.38 10.88
CA GLN A 220 -18.60 12.59 11.19
C GLN A 220 -19.46 12.41 9.93
N THR A 221 -19.76 11.15 9.61
CA THR A 221 -20.52 10.78 8.41
C THR A 221 -21.80 10.04 8.79
N GLU A 222 -22.90 10.39 8.12
CA GLU A 222 -24.12 9.59 8.04
C GLU A 222 -24.12 8.76 6.75
N VAL A 223 -24.67 7.56 6.85
CA VAL A 223 -25.08 6.73 5.71
C VAL A 223 -26.60 6.72 5.69
N ARG A 224 -27.20 7.07 4.56
CA ARG A 224 -28.64 6.91 4.32
C ARG A 224 -28.89 5.83 3.30
N ILE A 225 -30.04 5.17 3.41
CA ILE A 225 -30.53 4.14 2.49
C ILE A 225 -31.97 4.48 2.17
N GLU A 226 -32.32 4.70 0.91
CA GLU A 226 -33.63 5.24 0.50
C GLU A 226 -34.02 6.50 1.31
N GLY A 227 -33.06 7.42 1.48
CA GLY A 227 -33.22 8.62 2.31
C GLY A 227 -33.24 8.41 3.83
N LEU A 228 -33.43 7.19 4.35
CA LEU A 228 -33.45 6.94 5.80
C LEU A 228 -32.05 6.80 6.42
N PRO A 229 -31.77 7.46 7.57
CA PRO A 229 -30.54 7.26 8.34
C PRO A 229 -30.33 5.79 8.74
N ALA A 230 -29.30 5.16 8.16
CA ALA A 230 -28.96 3.75 8.37
C ALA A 230 -27.78 3.54 9.33
N GLY A 231 -26.90 4.52 9.47
CA GLY A 231 -25.81 4.48 10.45
C GLY A 231 -24.92 5.72 10.40
N THR A 232 -24.32 6.07 11.53
CA THR A 232 -23.37 7.18 11.65
C THR A 232 -21.98 6.66 12.04
N GLY A 233 -20.94 7.44 11.79
CA GLY A 233 -19.57 7.06 12.13
C GLY A 233 -18.59 8.22 12.12
N THR A 234 -17.74 8.25 13.14
CA THR A 234 -16.64 9.21 13.27
C THR A 234 -15.29 8.58 12.86
N GLY A 235 -14.31 9.42 12.55
CA GLY A 235 -12.93 9.00 12.28
C GLY A 235 -12.02 10.19 12.00
N TYR A 236 -10.70 9.98 12.03
CA TYR A 236 -9.67 11.00 11.76
C TYR A 236 -9.44 11.24 10.26
N SER A 237 -10.23 10.58 9.41
CA SER A 237 -10.30 10.85 7.98
C SER A 237 -11.70 10.60 7.43
N LYS A 238 -12.08 11.30 6.35
CA LYS A 238 -13.35 11.07 5.63
C LYS A 238 -13.52 9.61 5.14
N LYS A 239 -12.42 8.88 4.95
CA LYS A 239 -12.44 7.45 4.59
C LYS A 239 -12.83 6.56 5.78
N GLU A 240 -12.32 6.89 6.97
CA GLU A 240 -12.58 6.17 8.21
C GLU A 240 -13.99 6.42 8.75
N SER A 241 -14.45 7.68 8.74
CA SER A 241 -15.82 8.04 9.15
C SER A 241 -16.86 7.31 8.30
N GLN A 242 -16.69 7.30 6.97
CA GLN A 242 -17.52 6.53 6.03
C GLN A 242 -17.47 5.02 6.28
N GLN A 243 -16.30 4.47 6.66
CA GLN A 243 -16.13 3.04 6.95
C GLN A 243 -16.90 2.64 8.23
N ASN A 244 -16.83 3.48 9.27
CA ASN A 244 -17.51 3.25 10.54
C ASN A 244 -19.03 3.41 10.40
N ALA A 245 -19.49 4.41 9.65
CA ALA A 245 -20.91 4.60 9.33
C ALA A 245 -21.48 3.40 8.53
N ALA A 246 -20.74 2.92 7.53
CA ALA A 246 -21.11 1.71 6.78
C ALA A 246 -21.11 0.44 7.65
N GLN A 247 -20.28 0.37 8.70
CA GLN A 247 -20.33 -0.75 9.65
C GLN A 247 -21.66 -0.77 10.43
N MET A 248 -22.16 0.40 10.84
CA MET A 248 -23.47 0.50 11.50
C MET A 248 -24.61 0.18 10.53
N ALA A 249 -24.60 0.74 9.32
CA ALA A 249 -25.59 0.43 8.29
C ALA A 249 -25.64 -1.08 7.96
N ILE A 250 -24.49 -1.77 7.83
CA ILE A 250 -24.41 -3.23 7.61
C ILE A 250 -24.97 -4.07 8.77
N LYS A 251 -25.09 -3.51 9.98
CA LYS A 251 -25.83 -4.14 11.08
C LYS A 251 -27.34 -3.88 10.92
N LYS A 252 -27.73 -2.63 10.67
CA LYS A 252 -29.12 -2.19 10.57
C LYS A 252 -29.90 -2.83 9.42
N VAL A 253 -29.29 -3.05 8.25
CA VAL A 253 -29.88 -3.80 7.11
C VAL A 253 -30.02 -5.33 7.34
N LYS A 254 -29.93 -5.77 8.61
CA LYS A 254 -30.27 -7.13 9.04
C LYS A 254 -31.39 -7.14 10.08
N GLU A 255 -31.85 -5.97 10.52
CA GLU A 255 -32.99 -5.81 11.40
C GLU A 255 -34.26 -5.86 10.53
N PRO A 256 -35.15 -6.86 10.70
CA PRO A 256 -36.28 -7.04 9.79
C PRO A 256 -37.21 -5.83 9.70
N THR A 257 -37.36 -5.10 10.81
CA THR A 257 -38.14 -3.86 10.91
C THR A 257 -37.56 -2.71 10.11
N PHE A 258 -36.23 -2.57 10.04
CA PHE A 258 -35.61 -1.56 9.20
C PHE A 258 -35.68 -1.94 7.72
N MET A 259 -35.53 -3.23 7.41
CA MET A 259 -35.65 -3.76 6.05
C MET A 259 -37.05 -3.54 5.46
N SER A 260 -38.12 -3.81 6.20
CA SER A 260 -39.49 -3.57 5.71
C SER A 260 -39.73 -2.08 5.40
N THR A 261 -39.28 -1.16 6.26
CA THR A 261 -39.50 0.28 6.05
C THR A 261 -38.73 0.84 4.85
N ILE A 262 -37.50 0.39 4.57
CA ILE A 262 -36.79 0.81 3.35
C ILE A 262 -37.39 0.17 2.08
N GLU A 263 -37.96 -1.03 2.17
CA GLU A 263 -38.68 -1.65 1.06
C GLU A 263 -40.01 -0.94 0.77
N GLU A 264 -40.75 -0.51 1.80
CA GLU A 264 -41.96 0.33 1.69
C GLU A 264 -41.66 1.70 1.04
N ILE A 265 -40.62 2.41 1.50
CA ILE A 265 -40.24 3.73 0.95
C ILE A 265 -39.78 3.60 -0.50
N LYS A 266 -39.00 2.57 -0.84
CA LYS A 266 -38.61 2.31 -2.22
C LYS A 266 -39.80 2.04 -3.13
N ILE A 267 -40.81 1.30 -2.66
CA ILE A 267 -42.05 1.09 -3.42
C ILE A 267 -42.74 2.43 -3.66
N GLN A 268 -42.85 3.29 -2.64
CA GLN A 268 -43.42 4.64 -2.76
C GLN A 268 -42.64 5.51 -3.77
N HIS A 269 -41.32 5.59 -3.66
CA HIS A 269 -40.49 6.32 -4.63
C HIS A 269 -40.66 5.81 -6.07
N SER A 270 -40.79 4.49 -6.28
CA SER A 270 -41.05 3.92 -7.60
C SER A 270 -42.46 4.19 -8.14
N ALA A 271 -43.46 4.25 -7.25
CA ALA A 271 -44.82 4.61 -7.62
C ALA A 271 -44.91 6.09 -8.04
N THR A 272 -44.42 7.01 -7.21
CA THR A 272 -44.44 8.45 -7.50
C THR A 272 -43.62 8.82 -8.74
N ALA A 273 -42.52 8.12 -9.03
CA ALA A 273 -41.81 8.28 -10.30
C ALA A 273 -42.67 7.88 -11.52
N THR A 274 -43.43 6.78 -11.42
CA THR A 274 -44.34 6.32 -12.48
C THR A 274 -45.53 7.28 -12.64
N GLU A 275 -46.04 7.83 -11.53
CA GLU A 275 -47.12 8.82 -11.53
C GLU A 275 -46.66 10.13 -12.19
N MET A 276 -45.47 10.65 -11.87
CA MET A 276 -44.90 11.85 -12.51
C MET A 276 -44.59 11.67 -14.00
N GLU A 277 -44.15 10.48 -14.44
CA GLU A 277 -44.01 10.16 -15.86
C GLU A 277 -45.38 10.15 -16.57
N THR A 278 -46.42 9.64 -15.91
CA THR A 278 -47.79 9.60 -16.44
C THR A 278 -48.44 10.99 -16.49
N GLU A 279 -48.23 11.84 -15.48
CA GLU A 279 -48.78 13.20 -15.46
C GLU A 279 -48.17 14.09 -16.56
N MET A 280 -46.87 13.94 -16.87
CA MET A 280 -46.24 14.63 -18.02
C MET A 280 -46.82 14.18 -19.37
N GLU A 281 -47.16 12.90 -19.56
CA GLU A 281 -47.85 12.45 -20.79
C GLU A 281 -49.28 12.99 -20.88
N ILE A 282 -49.95 13.25 -19.75
CA ILE A 282 -51.30 13.81 -19.70
C ILE A 282 -51.31 15.32 -19.99
N GLU A 283 -50.41 16.11 -19.38
CA GLU A 283 -50.31 17.55 -19.69
C GLU A 283 -50.01 17.78 -21.18
N PHE A 284 -49.10 16.99 -21.76
CA PHE A 284 -48.74 17.08 -23.18
C PHE A 284 -49.89 16.71 -24.13
N ALA A 285 -50.87 15.92 -23.68
CA ALA A 285 -52.07 15.63 -24.44
C ALA A 285 -53.09 16.77 -24.40
N THR A 286 -53.26 17.45 -23.25
CA THR A 286 -54.33 18.45 -23.05
C THR A 286 -54.15 19.75 -23.82
N ASP A 287 -52.93 20.19 -24.12
CA ASP A 287 -52.66 21.42 -24.90
C ASP A 287 -52.92 21.28 -26.42
N SER A 288 -53.36 20.10 -26.90
CA SER A 288 -53.42 19.80 -28.34
C SER A 288 -54.76 20.10 -29.05
N GLU A 289 -55.86 20.39 -28.33
CA GLU A 289 -57.20 20.58 -28.94
C GLU A 289 -57.66 22.05 -29.09
N THR A 290 -56.87 23.05 -28.64
CA THR A 290 -57.28 24.47 -28.68
C THR A 290 -56.27 25.43 -29.34
N GLU A 291 -56.07 25.30 -30.65
CA GLU A 291 -56.11 26.47 -31.58
C GLU A 291 -56.12 26.03 -33.06
N LEU A 292 -57.25 26.21 -33.75
CA LEU A 292 -57.37 25.94 -35.19
C LEU A 292 -58.24 27.00 -35.91
N ALA A 293 -57.82 28.26 -35.89
CA ALA A 293 -58.49 29.33 -36.63
C ALA A 293 -57.55 30.47 -37.06
N THR A 294 -57.27 30.57 -38.37
CA THR A 294 -56.63 31.70 -39.09
C THR A 294 -55.16 32.04 -38.75
N GLY A 295 -54.28 32.40 -39.70
CA GLY A 295 -54.39 32.32 -41.17
C GLY A 295 -53.32 33.11 -41.95
N LEU A 296 -52.71 32.45 -42.95
CA LEU A 296 -51.98 32.97 -44.13
C LEU A 296 -50.68 33.81 -43.98
N GLU A 297 -49.74 33.54 -44.91
CA GLU A 297 -48.67 34.42 -45.46
C GLU A 297 -47.51 34.87 -44.52
N ASN A 298 -46.21 34.76 -44.87
CA ASN A 298 -45.50 34.46 -46.12
C ASN A 298 -44.09 33.82 -45.92
N GLU A 299 -43.59 33.12 -46.94
CA GLU A 299 -42.20 32.66 -47.21
C GLU A 299 -41.28 33.88 -47.59
N PRO A 300 -39.91 33.80 -47.74
CA PRO A 300 -39.19 32.62 -48.24
C PRO A 300 -37.73 32.28 -47.78
N GLU A 301 -37.33 31.06 -48.16
CA GLU A 301 -36.04 30.65 -48.82
C GLU A 301 -34.76 30.24 -48.03
N THR A 302 -34.46 28.93 -48.11
CA THR A 302 -33.15 28.25 -48.35
C THR A 302 -31.95 28.51 -47.42
N GLU A 303 -31.45 27.52 -46.66
CA GLU A 303 -30.62 26.35 -47.05
C GLU A 303 -29.17 26.64 -47.50
N LEU A 304 -28.17 26.03 -46.82
CA LEU A 304 -27.35 24.93 -47.38
C LEU A 304 -26.35 24.33 -46.36
N ASN A 305 -25.93 23.09 -46.59
CA ASN A 305 -24.97 22.32 -45.76
C ASN A 305 -23.54 22.34 -46.33
N ALA A 306 -22.50 22.19 -45.48
CA ALA A 306 -21.37 21.25 -45.69
C ALA A 306 -20.33 21.28 -44.54
N ASN A 307 -19.64 20.15 -44.33
CA ASN A 307 -18.45 19.97 -43.49
C ASN A 307 -17.22 19.70 -44.40
N PRO A 308 -15.96 19.93 -43.97
CA PRO A 308 -15.04 18.77 -43.86
C PRO A 308 -13.91 18.88 -42.79
N GLU A 309 -13.14 17.80 -42.67
CA GLU A 309 -12.02 17.56 -41.73
C GLU A 309 -10.64 18.06 -42.25
N ILE A 310 -9.66 18.31 -41.37
CA ILE A 310 -8.20 18.38 -41.69
C ILE A 310 -7.36 17.85 -40.51
N GLU A 311 -6.24 17.17 -40.79
CA GLU A 311 -5.23 16.65 -39.83
C GLU A 311 -4.20 17.71 -39.36
N PRO A 312 -3.34 17.40 -38.35
CA PRO A 312 -2.12 18.16 -38.06
C PRO A 312 -0.81 17.41 -38.44
N GLU A 313 0.08 18.06 -39.18
CA GLU A 313 1.44 17.57 -39.51
C GLU A 313 2.47 17.73 -38.36
N ASN A 314 3.70 17.23 -38.58
CA ASN A 314 4.79 17.09 -37.61
C ASN A 314 6.14 17.52 -38.20
N VAL A 315 6.82 18.53 -37.62
CA VAL A 315 8.15 19.01 -38.06
C VAL A 315 9.05 19.41 -36.86
N SER A 316 10.37 19.22 -37.04
CA SER A 316 11.48 19.51 -36.10
C SER A 316 12.05 20.95 -36.27
N GLU A 317 13.24 21.41 -35.83
CA GLU A 317 14.52 20.78 -35.43
C GLU A 317 15.46 21.70 -34.57
N LYS A 318 16.73 21.27 -34.38
CA LYS A 318 17.79 21.70 -33.41
C LYS A 318 18.39 23.12 -33.58
N ASN A 319 19.02 23.64 -32.50
CA ASN A 319 20.49 23.95 -32.35
C ASN A 319 20.75 24.62 -30.95
N ILE A 320 21.87 24.52 -30.20
CA ILE A 320 23.36 24.46 -30.41
C ILE A 320 23.96 25.89 -30.54
N LEU A 321 25.02 26.37 -29.82
CA LEU A 321 26.32 25.81 -29.32
C LEU A 321 26.93 26.64 -28.10
N VAL A 322 27.41 25.98 -27.01
CA VAL A 322 28.45 26.38 -25.96
C VAL A 322 28.39 27.75 -25.19
N ASP A 323 29.24 28.15 -24.21
CA ASP A 323 30.47 27.65 -23.49
C ASP A 323 30.56 28.26 -22.03
N GLU A 324 31.57 28.22 -21.14
CA GLU A 324 33.00 27.78 -21.15
C GLU A 324 33.57 27.23 -19.77
N ILE A 325 34.72 27.74 -19.27
CA ILE A 325 35.71 27.19 -18.29
C ILE A 325 35.87 28.12 -17.03
N SER A 326 36.26 27.68 -15.80
CA SER A 326 37.68 27.68 -15.32
C SER A 326 37.93 27.26 -13.85
N THR A 327 39.17 26.79 -13.59
CA THR A 327 39.98 26.64 -12.34
C THR A 327 39.30 26.32 -10.99
N VAL A 328 39.60 25.24 -10.25
CA VAL A 328 40.88 24.66 -9.74
C VAL A 328 41.50 25.41 -8.55
N GLN A 329 41.42 24.80 -7.35
CA GLN A 329 42.53 24.60 -6.40
C GLN A 329 42.14 23.55 -5.33
N ALA A 330 43.08 23.13 -4.47
CA ALA A 330 42.92 22.02 -3.52
C ALA A 330 43.70 22.24 -2.22
N THR A 331 43.25 21.61 -1.11
CA THR A 331 44.13 21.00 -0.08
C THR A 331 43.36 20.17 0.96
N GLU A 332 44.10 19.26 1.60
CA GLU A 332 44.00 18.78 2.99
C GLU A 332 42.85 17.87 3.51
N ALA A 333 43.35 16.79 4.12
CA ALA A 333 42.80 15.95 5.18
C ALA A 333 44.01 15.65 6.13
N PRO A 334 43.89 15.01 7.32
CA PRO A 334 42.74 14.27 7.84
C PRO A 334 42.40 14.52 9.33
N ALA A 335 41.33 13.87 9.81
CA ALA A 335 41.16 13.57 11.24
C ALA A 335 40.48 12.21 11.42
N THR A 336 41.17 11.25 12.04
CA THR A 336 40.63 9.92 12.38
C THR A 336 39.85 9.95 13.69
N SER A 337 38.64 9.37 13.72
CA SER A 337 37.95 9.02 14.95
C SER A 337 37.64 7.52 14.99
N GLN A 338 37.81 6.90 16.16
CA GLN A 338 37.66 5.46 16.34
C GLN A 338 36.21 5.10 16.68
N SER A 339 35.63 4.17 15.93
CA SER A 339 34.32 3.58 16.25
C SER A 339 34.44 2.51 17.34
N LYS A 340 33.67 2.64 18.43
CA LYS A 340 33.43 1.53 19.37
C LYS A 340 32.39 0.58 18.80
N SER A 341 32.56 -0.73 19.01
CA SER A 341 31.56 -1.75 18.67
C SER A 341 30.42 -1.77 19.70
N PRO A 342 29.13 -1.77 19.28
CA PRO A 342 27.99 -1.98 20.17
C PRO A 342 27.43 -3.40 20.00
N CYS A 343 27.89 -4.36 20.81
CA CYS A 343 27.40 -5.74 20.84
C CYS A 343 27.49 -6.35 22.26
N ASP A 344 26.91 -5.67 23.24
CA ASP A 344 26.62 -6.27 24.54
C ASP A 344 25.29 -7.05 24.45
N ASP A 345 25.30 -8.34 24.80
CA ASP A 345 24.09 -9.16 24.86
C ASP A 345 23.27 -8.78 26.13
N PRO A 346 21.92 -8.79 26.10
CA PRO A 346 21.12 -8.54 27.30
C PRO A 346 21.21 -9.73 28.27
N GLU A 347 21.55 -9.46 29.53
CA GLU A 347 21.55 -10.48 30.59
C GLU A 347 20.17 -11.13 30.72
N SER A 348 20.17 -12.47 30.85
CA SER A 348 18.96 -13.21 31.19
C SER A 348 18.76 -13.17 32.72
N PRO A 349 17.57 -12.81 33.23
CA PRO A 349 17.33 -12.80 34.67
C PRO A 349 17.48 -14.21 35.23
N ASN A 350 18.33 -14.36 36.26
CA ASN A 350 18.63 -15.67 36.83
C ASN A 350 17.42 -16.26 37.58
N ARG A 351 17.37 -17.59 37.66
CA ARG A 351 16.21 -18.36 38.12
C ARG A 351 16.52 -19.06 39.43
N ASP A 352 16.57 -18.30 40.52
CA ASP A 352 16.75 -18.87 41.85
C ASP A 352 15.47 -19.53 42.37
N LEU A 353 15.65 -20.68 43.02
CA LEU A 353 14.62 -21.51 43.64
C LEU A 353 14.91 -21.59 45.15
N GLN A 354 14.10 -20.89 45.95
CA GLN A 354 13.78 -21.25 47.34
C GLN A 354 12.48 -20.58 47.79
#